data_AF-A0AAW1GEY2-F1
#
_entry.id   AF-A0AAW1GEY2-F1
#
_cell.length_a   1.000
_cell.length_b   1.000
_cell.length_c   1.000
_cell.angle_alpha   90.00
_cell.angle_beta   90.00
_cell.angle_gamma   90.00
#
_symmetry.space_group_name_H-M   'P 1'
#
loop_
_entity.id
_entity.type
_entity.pdbx_description
1 polymer ?
#
loop_
_entity_poly.entity_id
_entity_poly.type
_entity_poly.pdbx_seq_one_letter_code
_entity_poly.pdbx_strand_id
1 'polypeptide(L)'
;MLFAGWFHYHKAAPKLAWFQDVESMLNHHLAGLLGLGSLSWAGHQVHVSLPINQFLNAGVDPKEIPLPHEFILNRDLLAQLYPSFAEGATPFFTLNWSKYAEFLTFRGGLDPVTGGLWLTDIAHHHLAIAILFLIAGHMYRTNWGIGHSLKIFRGS
;
A
#
# COMPACT_ATOMS: atom_id res chain seq x y z
N MET A 1 -19.93 -10.31 -0.79
CA MET A 1 -19.46 -11.53 -1.49
C MET A 1 -20.61 -12.39 -2.01
N LEU A 2 -21.55 -12.85 -1.17
CA LEU A 2 -22.66 -13.72 -1.62
C LEU A 2 -23.57 -13.09 -2.70
N PHE A 3 -23.95 -11.81 -2.55
CA PHE A 3 -24.75 -11.11 -3.55
C PHE A 3 -24.02 -11.01 -4.91
N ALA A 4 -22.74 -10.64 -4.91
CA ALA A 4 -21.94 -10.57 -6.13
C ALA A 4 -21.83 -11.94 -6.82
N GLY A 5 -21.69 -13.03 -6.05
CA GLY A 5 -21.70 -14.40 -6.57
C GLY A 5 -23.04 -14.77 -7.22
N TRP A 6 -24.16 -14.55 -6.53
CA TRP A 6 -25.49 -14.76 -7.09
C TRP A 6 -25.73 -13.91 -8.34
N PHE A 7 -25.33 -12.63 -8.31
CA PHE A 7 -25.52 -11.69 -9.40
C PHE A 7 -24.71 -12.09 -10.65
N HIS A 8 -23.42 -12.39 -10.49
CA HIS A 8 -22.57 -12.83 -11.60
C HIS A 8 -22.82 -14.26 -12.06
N TYR A 9 -23.69 -15.02 -11.39
CA TYR A 9 -24.15 -16.32 -11.86
C TYR A 9 -25.53 -16.24 -12.53
N HIS A 10 -26.50 -15.55 -11.92
CA HIS A 10 -27.91 -15.54 -12.38
C HIS A 10 -28.35 -14.30 -13.16
N LYS A 11 -27.68 -13.15 -13.01
CA LYS A 11 -28.11 -11.88 -13.61
C LYS A 11 -27.15 -11.37 -14.67
N ALA A 12 -25.85 -11.43 -14.42
CA ALA A 12 -24.81 -10.91 -15.29
C ALA A 12 -23.65 -11.92 -15.42
N ALA A 13 -23.96 -13.08 -16.00
CA ALA A 13 -22.97 -14.14 -16.25
C ALA A 13 -21.91 -13.69 -17.27
N PRO A 14 -20.62 -13.64 -16.91
CA PRO A 14 -19.55 -13.30 -17.85
C PRO A 14 -19.40 -14.36 -18.95
N LYS A 15 -18.90 -13.95 -20.11
CA LYS A 15 -18.61 -14.86 -21.24
C LYS A 15 -17.22 -15.49 -21.09
N LEU A 16 -17.00 -16.63 -21.75
CA LEU A 16 -15.70 -17.33 -21.74
C LEU A 16 -14.52 -16.42 -22.13
N ALA A 17 -14.71 -15.52 -23.10
CA ALA A 17 -13.68 -14.57 -23.51
C ALA A 17 -13.20 -13.66 -22.36
N TRP A 18 -14.07 -13.32 -21.41
CA TRP A 18 -13.69 -12.54 -20.23
C TRP A 18 -12.83 -13.38 -19.26
N PHE A 19 -13.21 -14.64 -19.03
CA PHE A 19 -12.43 -15.56 -18.18
C PHE A 19 -11.06 -15.90 -18.77
N GLN A 20 -10.94 -15.90 -20.10
CA GLN A 20 -9.70 -16.22 -20.82
C GLN A 20 -8.82 -14.99 -21.12
N ASP A 21 -9.24 -13.79 -20.72
CA ASP A 21 -8.43 -12.57 -20.82
C ASP A 21 -7.36 -12.52 -19.71
N VAL A 22 -6.39 -13.41 -19.83
CA VAL A 22 -5.35 -13.63 -18.83
C VAL A 22 -4.40 -12.44 -18.68
N GLU A 23 -4.20 -11.66 -19.75
CA GLU A 23 -3.33 -10.48 -19.75
C GLU A 23 -3.98 -9.35 -18.95
N SER A 24 -5.27 -9.07 -19.20
CA SER A 24 -6.05 -8.14 -18.38
C SER A 24 -6.14 -8.62 -16.92
N MET A 25 -6.40 -9.90 -16.70
CA MET A 25 -6.45 -10.49 -15.35
C MET A 25 -5.13 -10.29 -14.59
N LEU A 26 -3.98 -10.53 -15.22
CA LEU A 26 -2.68 -10.32 -14.60
C LEU A 26 -2.40 -8.86 -14.29
N ASN A 27 -2.68 -7.94 -15.22
CA ASN A 27 -2.51 -6.50 -14.98
C ASN A 27 -3.36 -6.03 -13.79
N HIS A 28 -4.63 -6.42 -13.73
CA HIS A 28 -5.53 -6.02 -12.64
C HIS A 28 -5.17 -6.66 -11.29
N HIS A 29 -4.71 -7.92 -11.27
CA HIS A 29 -4.29 -8.53 -10.01
C HIS A 29 -2.95 -7.98 -9.51
N LEU A 30 -1.96 -7.82 -10.39
CA LEU A 30 -0.66 -7.29 -10.01
C LEU A 30 -0.79 -5.81 -9.60
N ALA A 31 -1.25 -4.91 -10.47
CA ALA A 31 -1.33 -3.50 -10.13
C ALA A 31 -2.49 -3.19 -9.19
N GLY A 32 -3.68 -3.70 -9.49
CA GLY A 32 -4.89 -3.39 -8.73
C GLY A 32 -4.93 -4.09 -7.37
N LEU A 33 -5.02 -5.42 -7.36
CA LEU A 33 -5.19 -6.17 -6.11
C LEU A 33 -3.95 -6.08 -5.21
N LEU A 34 -2.77 -6.41 -5.73
CA LEU A 34 -1.53 -6.45 -4.94
C LEU A 34 -0.91 -5.06 -4.78
N GLY A 35 -0.78 -4.30 -5.86
CA GLY A 35 -0.18 -2.96 -5.86
C GLY A 35 -0.98 -1.95 -5.03
N LEU A 36 -2.26 -1.71 -5.36
CA LEU A 36 -3.10 -0.77 -4.60
C LEU A 36 -3.41 -1.30 -3.20
N GLY A 37 -3.51 -2.63 -3.01
CA GLY A 37 -3.66 -3.24 -1.69
C GLY A 37 -2.47 -2.92 -0.78
N SER A 38 -1.24 -3.15 -1.27
CA SER A 38 -0.01 -2.85 -0.55
C SER A 38 0.18 -1.34 -0.32
N LEU A 39 -0.17 -0.50 -1.31
CA LEU A 39 -0.09 0.96 -1.18
C LEU A 39 -1.04 1.48 -0.10
N SER A 40 -2.29 0.99 -0.11
CA SER A 40 -3.31 1.36 0.89
C SER A 40 -2.89 0.91 2.28
N TRP A 41 -2.28 -0.27 2.39
CA TRP A 41 -1.75 -0.77 3.66
C TRP A 41 -0.57 0.06 4.16
N ALA A 42 0.37 0.44 3.31
CA ALA A 42 1.46 1.36 3.67
C ALA A 42 0.90 2.71 4.16
N GLY A 43 -0.09 3.27 3.45
CA GLY A 43 -0.78 4.49 3.89
C GLY A 43 -1.44 4.34 5.26
N HIS A 44 -2.14 3.23 5.49
CA HIS A 44 -2.72 2.91 6.80
C HIS A 44 -1.64 2.82 7.89
N GLN A 45 -0.54 2.13 7.63
CA GLN A 45 0.56 2.00 8.58
C GLN A 45 1.14 3.37 8.93
N VAL A 46 1.41 4.22 7.94
CA VAL A 46 2.00 5.55 8.13
C VAL A 46 1.07 6.50 8.89
N HIS A 47 -0.22 6.53 8.54
CA HIS A 47 -1.16 7.53 9.06
C HIS A 47 -1.95 7.08 10.29
N VAL A 48 -2.02 5.78 10.57
CA VAL A 48 -2.83 5.23 11.67
C VAL A 48 -1.98 4.39 12.61
N SER A 49 -1.32 3.34 12.10
CA SER A 49 -0.64 2.39 12.98
C SER A 49 0.61 2.98 13.66
N LEU A 50 1.42 3.75 12.93
CA LEU A 50 2.66 4.33 13.42
C LEU A 50 2.45 5.33 14.57
N PRO A 51 1.57 6.36 14.44
CA PRO A 51 1.31 7.30 15.53
C PRO A 51 0.86 6.61 16.81
N ILE A 52 -0.07 5.67 16.70
CA ILE A 52 -0.61 4.93 17.85
C ILE A 52 0.48 4.09 18.52
N ASN A 53 1.30 3.38 17.74
CA ASN A 53 2.37 2.55 18.31
C ASN A 53 3.47 3.39 18.98
N GLN A 54 3.72 4.62 18.54
CA GLN A 54 4.66 5.49 19.22
C GLN A 54 4.21 5.81 20.65
N PHE A 55 2.90 6.03 20.86
CA PHE A 55 2.33 6.21 22.20
C PHE A 55 2.30 4.90 23.00
N LEU A 56 1.92 3.78 22.39
CA LEU A 56 1.90 2.49 23.07
C LEU A 56 3.30 2.07 23.54
N ASN A 57 4.31 2.28 22.70
CA ASN A 57 5.71 1.99 23.04
C ASN A 57 6.25 2.91 24.14
N ALA A 58 5.64 4.09 24.32
CA ALA A 58 5.92 5.00 25.44
C ALA A 58 5.13 4.67 26.71
N GLY A 59 4.28 3.63 26.70
CA GLY A 59 3.50 3.20 27.86
C GLY A 59 2.28 4.05 28.16
N VAL A 60 1.79 4.84 27.20
CA VAL A 60 0.59 5.66 27.37
C VAL A 60 -0.66 4.77 27.40
N ASP A 61 -1.57 5.02 28.34
CA ASP A 61 -2.85 4.30 28.42
C ASP A 61 -3.63 4.49 27.11
N PRO A 62 -4.14 3.42 26.48
CA PRO A 62 -4.89 3.51 25.22
C PRO A 62 -6.06 4.52 25.21
N LYS A 63 -6.63 4.84 26.38
CA LYS A 63 -7.72 5.83 26.51
C LYS A 63 -7.25 7.28 26.39
N GLU A 64 -5.97 7.54 26.66
CA GLU A 64 -5.34 8.86 26.57
C GLU A 64 -4.74 9.11 25.19
N ILE A 65 -4.63 8.08 24.34
CA ILE A 65 -4.13 8.21 22.97
C ILE A 65 -5.22 8.87 22.11
N PRO A 66 -4.91 9.96 21.38
CA PRO A 66 -5.85 10.53 20.43
C PRO A 66 -6.38 9.48 19.45
N LEU A 67 -7.64 9.60 19.04
CA LEU A 67 -8.24 8.65 18.13
C LEU A 67 -7.57 8.73 16.74
N PRO A 68 -7.53 7.62 15.97
CA PRO A 68 -6.88 7.58 14.66
C PRO A 68 -7.29 8.72 13.71
N HIS A 69 -8.55 9.12 13.73
CA HIS A 69 -9.06 10.17 12.84
C HIS A 69 -8.55 11.56 13.24
N GLU A 70 -8.17 11.78 14.50
CA GLU A 70 -7.61 13.05 14.97
C GLU A 70 -6.22 13.27 14.37
N PHE A 71 -5.39 12.22 14.27
CA PHE A 71 -4.09 12.29 13.59
C PHE A 71 -4.23 12.59 12.09
N ILE A 72 -5.26 12.06 11.43
CA ILE A 72 -5.51 12.31 10.00
C ILE A 72 -5.94 13.76 9.76
N LEU A 73 -6.82 14.29 10.61
CA LEU A 73 -7.40 15.63 10.45
C LEU A 73 -6.47 16.74 10.97
N ASN A 74 -5.61 16.43 11.94
CA ASN A 74 -4.69 17.37 12.54
C ASN A 74 -3.23 16.99 12.25
N ARG A 75 -2.69 17.59 11.19
CA ARG A 75 -1.28 17.41 10.80
C ARG A 75 -0.30 17.80 11.91
N ASP A 76 -0.65 18.73 12.79
CA ASP A 76 0.26 19.19 13.85
C ASP A 76 0.48 18.10 14.90
N LEU A 77 -0.49 17.21 15.14
CA LEU A 77 -0.30 16.03 15.99
C LEU A 77 0.70 15.05 15.37
N LEU A 78 0.58 14.80 14.06
CA LEU A 78 1.55 13.96 13.34
C LEU A 78 2.95 14.59 13.31
N ALA A 79 3.05 15.90 13.08
CA ALA A 79 4.31 16.62 13.03
C ALA A 79 5.05 16.67 14.38
N GLN A 80 4.32 16.58 15.50
CA GLN A 80 4.94 16.44 16.83
C GLN A 80 5.64 15.09 17.01
N LEU A 81 5.13 14.03 16.38
CA LEU A 81 5.72 12.68 16.43
C LEU A 81 6.81 12.49 15.36
N TYR A 82 6.56 13.02 14.17
CA TYR A 82 7.38 12.90 12.97
C TYR A 82 7.54 14.29 12.33
N PRO A 83 8.56 15.08 12.71
CA PRO A 83 8.77 16.46 12.25
C PRO A 83 8.70 16.65 10.73
N SER A 84 9.11 15.64 9.96
CA SER A 84 9.03 15.63 8.49
C SER A 84 7.61 15.83 7.92
N PHE A 85 6.54 15.56 8.67
CA PHE A 85 5.16 15.84 8.23
C PHE A 85 4.86 17.34 8.08
N ALA A 86 5.63 18.22 8.74
CA ALA A 86 5.49 19.67 8.57
C ALA A 86 5.87 20.13 7.15
N GLU A 87 6.79 19.42 6.47
CA GLU A 87 7.18 19.69 5.08
C GLU A 87 6.10 19.31 4.05
N GLY A 88 5.10 18.52 4.49
CA GLY A 88 4.01 18.03 3.66
C GLY A 88 4.49 17.16 2.50
N ALA A 89 3.77 17.24 1.38
CA ALA A 89 4.09 16.47 0.18
C ALA A 89 5.16 17.11 -0.71
N THR A 90 5.71 18.28 -0.33
CA THR A 90 6.70 18.98 -1.17
C THR A 90 7.93 18.10 -1.47
N PRO A 91 8.58 17.46 -0.47
CA PRO A 91 9.74 16.60 -0.73
C PRO A 91 9.42 15.41 -1.65
N PHE A 92 8.18 14.90 -1.63
CA PHE A 92 7.74 13.83 -2.53
C PHE A 92 7.80 14.27 -4.00
N PHE A 93 7.23 15.45 -4.32
CA PHE A 93 7.18 15.96 -5.69
C PHE A 93 8.53 16.49 -6.20
N THR A 94 9.43 16.92 -5.30
CA THR A 94 10.79 17.35 -5.66
C THR A 94 11.81 16.21 -5.63
N LEU A 95 11.37 14.97 -5.39
CA LEU A 95 12.23 13.78 -5.25
C LEU A 95 13.30 13.89 -4.13
N ASN A 96 13.05 14.74 -3.11
CA ASN A 96 13.93 14.87 -1.94
C ASN A 96 13.49 13.88 -0.84
N TRP A 97 13.52 12.60 -1.17
CA TRP A 97 12.88 11.55 -0.35
C TRP A 97 13.61 11.21 0.95
N SER A 98 14.86 11.65 1.12
CA SER A 98 15.60 11.46 2.39
C SER A 98 14.91 12.12 3.58
N LYS A 99 14.00 13.07 3.33
CA LYS A 99 13.17 13.73 4.35
C LYS A 99 12.19 12.80 5.06
N TYR A 100 11.84 11.65 4.47
CA TYR A 100 10.85 10.72 5.03
C TYR A 100 11.44 9.58 5.85
N ALA A 101 12.75 9.63 6.15
CA ALA A 101 13.47 8.56 6.85
C ALA A 101 13.06 8.36 8.32
N GLU A 102 12.25 9.25 8.90
CA GLU A 102 11.74 9.12 10.27
C GLU A 102 10.68 8.02 10.40
N PHE A 103 9.84 7.86 9.37
CA PHE A 103 8.71 6.91 9.37
C PHE A 103 8.80 5.85 8.26
N LEU A 104 9.69 6.02 7.28
CA LEU A 104 10.08 5.00 6.30
C LEU A 104 11.54 4.61 6.53
N THR A 105 11.77 3.64 7.40
CA THR A 105 13.12 3.25 7.82
C THR A 105 13.61 1.98 7.11
N PHE A 106 14.88 1.63 7.34
CA PHE A 106 15.47 0.35 6.96
C PHE A 106 16.44 -0.10 8.05
N ARG A 107 15.93 -0.27 9.28
CA ARG A 107 16.75 -0.58 10.47
C ARG A 107 17.20 -2.04 10.47
N GLY A 108 16.30 -2.94 10.09
CA GLY A 108 16.50 -4.38 10.19
C GLY A 108 16.40 -4.90 11.63
N GLY A 109 16.19 -6.21 11.76
CA GLY A 109 16.05 -6.88 13.05
C GLY A 109 14.72 -6.61 13.74
N LEU A 110 14.73 -6.66 15.07
CA LEU A 110 13.56 -6.51 15.93
C LEU A 110 13.64 -5.22 16.74
N ASP A 111 12.49 -4.63 17.03
CA ASP A 111 12.34 -3.55 17.99
C ASP A 111 12.61 -4.12 19.40
N PRO A 112 13.63 -3.60 20.12
CA PRO A 112 14.00 -4.12 21.44
C PRO A 112 12.93 -3.87 22.51
N VAL A 113 11.98 -2.96 22.27
CA VAL A 113 10.88 -2.66 23.21
C VAL A 113 9.74 -3.66 23.05
N THR A 114 9.32 -3.89 21.81
CA THR A 114 8.14 -4.72 21.51
C THR A 114 8.47 -6.19 21.20
N GLY A 115 9.71 -6.48 20.84
CA GLY A 115 10.15 -7.79 20.34
C GLY A 115 9.65 -8.11 18.92
N GLY A 116 8.87 -7.22 18.30
CA GLY A 116 8.36 -7.36 16.93
C GLY A 116 9.29 -6.74 15.89
N LEU A 117 8.89 -6.80 14.62
CA LEU A 117 9.55 -6.03 13.55
C LEU A 117 9.25 -4.54 13.71
N TRP A 118 10.18 -3.68 13.28
CA TRP A 118 9.95 -2.24 13.21
C TRP A 118 8.78 -1.93 12.27
N LEU A 119 7.72 -1.30 12.78
CA LEU A 119 6.57 -0.91 11.96
C LEU A 119 6.95 0.07 10.84
N THR A 120 7.96 0.91 11.07
CA THR A 120 8.51 1.83 10.07
C THR A 120 9.21 1.08 8.92
N ASP A 121 9.88 -0.06 9.22
CA ASP A 121 10.44 -0.95 8.19
C ASP A 121 9.33 -1.70 7.45
N ILE A 122 8.28 -2.15 8.16
CA ILE A 122 7.13 -2.81 7.52
C ILE A 122 6.39 -1.84 6.58
N ALA A 123 6.22 -0.57 6.98
CA ALA A 123 5.61 0.47 6.15
C ALA A 123 6.43 0.72 4.87
N HIS A 124 7.75 0.85 5.02
CA HIS A 124 8.65 1.00 3.88
C HIS A 124 8.63 -0.22 2.97
N HIS A 125 8.60 -1.43 3.54
CA HIS A 125 8.48 -2.68 2.79
C HIS A 125 7.20 -2.72 1.93
N HIS A 126 6.04 -2.39 2.51
CA HIS A 126 4.78 -2.38 1.75
C HIS A 126 4.75 -1.28 0.68
N LEU A 127 5.35 -0.12 0.93
CA LEU A 127 5.50 0.91 -0.09
C LEU A 127 6.39 0.41 -1.25
N ALA A 128 7.51 -0.24 -0.95
CA ALA A 128 8.38 -0.83 -1.99
C ALA A 128 7.67 -1.93 -2.79
N ILE A 129 6.95 -2.83 -2.11
CA ILE A 129 6.13 -3.86 -2.75
C ILE A 129 5.03 -3.24 -3.62
N ALA A 130 4.40 -2.17 -3.15
CA ALA A 130 3.36 -1.49 -3.91
C ALA A 130 3.90 -0.96 -5.24
N ILE A 131 5.03 -0.26 -5.22
CA ILE A 131 5.68 0.26 -6.42
C ILE A 131 6.05 -0.89 -7.36
N LEU A 132 6.64 -1.97 -6.84
CA LEU A 132 7.00 -3.15 -7.62
C LEU A 132 5.79 -3.74 -8.36
N PHE A 133 4.68 -3.97 -7.66
CA PHE A 133 3.49 -4.59 -8.24
C PHE A 133 2.70 -3.65 -9.14
N LEU A 134 2.66 -2.34 -8.83
CA LEU A 134 2.08 -1.34 -9.70
C LEU A 134 2.82 -1.30 -11.05
N ILE A 135 4.15 -1.33 -11.05
CA ILE A 135 4.93 -1.38 -12.28
C ILE A 135 4.73 -2.73 -12.99
N ALA A 136 4.80 -3.85 -12.26
CA ALA A 136 4.65 -5.19 -12.85
C ALA A 136 3.28 -5.39 -13.52
N GLY A 137 2.21 -4.80 -12.98
CA GLY A 137 0.87 -4.87 -13.56
C GLY A 137 0.65 -4.01 -14.81
N HIS A 138 1.69 -3.35 -15.34
CA HIS A 138 1.66 -2.66 -16.64
C HIS A 138 2.50 -3.38 -17.71
N MET A 139 2.91 -4.63 -17.44
CA MET A 139 3.74 -5.39 -18.37
C MET A 139 2.93 -5.98 -19.54
N TYR A 140 1.70 -6.43 -19.31
CA TYR A 140 0.95 -7.21 -20.30
C TYR A 140 0.10 -6.33 -21.21
N ARG A 141 0.00 -6.73 -22.47
CA ARG A 141 -0.75 -5.99 -23.48
C ARG A 141 -2.24 -6.09 -23.20
N THR A 142 -2.94 -4.98 -23.36
CA THR A 142 -4.41 -4.93 -23.37
C THR A 142 -4.89 -4.14 -24.59
N ASN A 143 -6.09 -3.59 -24.52
CA ASN A 143 -6.78 -2.80 -25.53
C ASN A 143 -6.05 -1.54 -26.02
N TRP A 144 -4.95 -1.10 -25.36
CA TRP A 144 -4.14 0.05 -25.81
C TRP A 144 -2.95 -0.32 -26.70
N GLY A 145 -2.77 -1.60 -27.04
CA GLY A 145 -1.73 -2.05 -27.98
C GLY A 145 -0.28 -1.99 -27.46
N ILE A 146 -0.07 -1.45 -26.26
CA ILE A 146 1.24 -1.37 -25.58
C ILE A 146 1.36 -2.53 -24.60
N GLY A 147 2.55 -3.13 -24.53
CA GLY A 147 2.88 -4.23 -23.61
C GLY A 147 3.13 -5.57 -24.29
N HIS A 148 3.31 -6.57 -23.45
CA HIS A 148 3.74 -7.93 -23.80
C HIS A 148 2.56 -8.89 -23.95
N SER A 149 2.54 -9.68 -25.03
CA SER A 149 1.56 -10.78 -25.14
C SER A 149 2.16 -12.11 -24.73
N LEU A 150 1.52 -12.80 -23.80
CA LEU A 150 1.99 -14.10 -23.28
C LEU A 150 2.09 -15.17 -24.37
N LYS A 151 1.23 -15.11 -25.39
CA LYS A 151 1.26 -16.05 -26.53
C LYS A 151 2.59 -15.95 -27.29
N ILE A 152 3.01 -14.72 -27.58
CA ILE A 152 4.27 -14.43 -28.26
C ILE A 152 5.45 -14.96 -27.43
N PHE A 153 5.47 -14.73 -26.11
CA PHE A 153 6.53 -15.24 -25.23
C PHE A 153 6.61 -16.77 -25.18
N ARG A 154 5.48 -17.45 -25.32
CA ARG A 154 5.40 -18.92 -25.28
C ARG A 154 5.60 -19.57 -26.65
N GLY A 155 5.75 -18.78 -27.72
CA GLY A 155 5.93 -19.28 -29.08
C GLY A 155 4.69 -20.00 -29.65
N SER A 156 3.49 -19.66 -29.17
CA SER A 156 2.21 -20.29 -29.54
C SER A 156 1.26 -19.34 -30.25
#